data_AF-X1MZD0-F1
#
_entry.id   AF-X1MZD0-F1
#
_cell.length_a   1.000
_cell.length_b   1.000
_cell.length_c   1.000
_cell.angle_alpha   90.00
_cell.angle_beta   90.00
_cell.angle_gamma   90.00
#
_symmetry.space_group_name_H-M   'P 1'
#
loop_
_entity.id
_entity.type
_entity.pdbx_description
1 polymer ?
#
loop_
_entity_poly.entity_id
_entity_poly.type
_entity_poly.pdbx_seq_one_letter_code
_entity_poly.pdbx_strand_id
1 'polypeptide(L)'
;RIKTTAVADILREAIRTRTKVYVNLAQPELAEIVAARNVDGVGLLRAEFMIAQIGEHPQHMIRQNRSHEFVDKLYQGINTFAKAFDPRPVVYRTTDFKTNEYRKLQGGEEYEAIEENPMLGYRGASRYITDIEVFKLEIEAIKRVRQNYKNLWVMIPFVRTVDEMARTKEIMESQGLKRSEDFKLWMMVEVPSNIFLMEKFLELGIDGISIGSNDLTQLILGIDRDSEKLAEIFDERNEAVLIALERAIKVS
;
A
#
# COMPACT_ATOMS: atom_id res chain seq x y z
N ARG A 1 -36.23 -11.37 -11.67
CA ARG A 1 -34.88 -10.82 -11.40
C ARG A 1 -33.96 -12.00 -11.08
N ILE A 2 -33.26 -12.54 -12.09
CA ILE A 2 -32.22 -13.54 -11.86
C ILE A 2 -31.14 -12.84 -11.03
N LYS A 3 -30.80 -13.40 -9.86
CA LYS A 3 -29.81 -12.82 -8.96
C LYS A 3 -28.47 -12.82 -9.70
N THR A 4 -27.93 -11.64 -9.98
CA THR A 4 -26.64 -11.41 -10.67
C THR A 4 -25.49 -12.23 -10.06
N THR A 5 -25.58 -12.54 -8.77
CA THR A 5 -24.66 -13.38 -8.01
C THR A 5 -24.50 -14.79 -8.60
N ALA A 6 -25.60 -15.42 -9.03
CA ALA A 6 -25.57 -16.80 -9.54
C ALA A 6 -24.84 -16.92 -10.90
N VAL A 7 -24.90 -15.88 -11.74
CA VAL A 7 -24.21 -15.86 -13.05
C VAL A 7 -22.71 -15.63 -12.88
N ALA A 8 -22.31 -14.79 -11.91
CA ALA A 8 -20.91 -14.54 -11.60
C ALA A 8 -20.21 -15.79 -11.03
N ASP A 9 -20.90 -16.55 -10.18
CA ASP A 9 -20.38 -17.79 -9.60
C ASP A 9 -20.25 -18.90 -10.67
N ILE A 10 -21.19 -19.00 -11.61
CA ILE A 10 -21.11 -19.96 -12.74
C ILE A 10 -19.96 -19.60 -13.72
N LEU A 11 -19.75 -18.31 -14.01
CA LEU A 11 -18.63 -17.88 -14.86
C LEU A 11 -17.26 -18.10 -14.20
N ARG A 12 -17.19 -18.03 -12.86
CA ARG A 12 -15.99 -18.34 -12.08
C ARG A 12 -15.54 -19.78 -12.25
N GLU A 13 -16.47 -20.71 -12.24
CA GLU A 13 -16.16 -22.12 -12.49
C GLU A 13 -15.69 -22.36 -13.93
N ALA A 14 -16.15 -21.53 -14.89
CA ALA A 14 -15.88 -21.74 -16.30
C ALA A 14 -14.47 -21.30 -16.78
N ILE A 15 -13.84 -20.29 -16.14
CA ILE A 15 -12.50 -19.80 -16.53
C ILE A 15 -11.60 -19.67 -15.30
N ARG A 16 -10.78 -20.70 -15.06
CA ARG A 16 -9.75 -20.69 -14.00
C ARG A 16 -8.41 -20.27 -14.59
N THR A 17 -7.93 -19.09 -14.21
CA THR A 17 -6.59 -18.60 -14.60
C THR A 17 -5.50 -19.30 -13.78
N ARG A 18 -4.30 -19.42 -14.35
CA ARG A 18 -3.11 -19.89 -13.61
C ARG A 18 -2.64 -18.86 -12.58
N THR A 19 -2.75 -17.59 -12.91
CA THR A 19 -2.38 -16.45 -12.07
C THR A 19 -3.65 -15.81 -11.51
N LYS A 20 -3.64 -15.47 -10.22
CA LYS A 20 -4.73 -14.72 -9.60
C LYS A 20 -4.84 -13.33 -10.22
N VAL A 21 -6.06 -12.88 -10.44
CA VAL A 21 -6.39 -11.55 -10.97
C VAL A 21 -6.90 -10.69 -9.82
N TYR A 22 -6.01 -9.85 -9.31
CA TYR A 22 -6.35 -8.85 -8.30
C TYR A 22 -6.63 -7.48 -8.93
N VAL A 23 -7.33 -6.63 -8.18
CA VAL A 23 -7.61 -5.25 -8.58
C VAL A 23 -6.85 -4.23 -7.74
N ASN A 24 -6.66 -3.04 -8.32
CA ASN A 24 -6.18 -1.85 -7.61
C ASN A 24 -7.39 -0.95 -7.32
N LEU A 25 -7.59 -0.56 -6.06
CA LEU A 25 -8.72 0.27 -5.65
C LEU A 25 -8.29 1.37 -4.68
N ALA A 26 -9.06 2.45 -4.67
CA ALA A 26 -8.89 3.55 -3.72
C ALA A 26 -10.22 4.19 -3.29
N GLN A 27 -11.24 4.17 -4.17
CA GLN A 27 -12.56 4.76 -3.94
C GLN A 27 -13.53 3.78 -3.25
N PRO A 28 -14.04 4.08 -2.04
CA PRO A 28 -14.95 3.20 -1.31
C PRO A 28 -16.23 2.84 -2.07
N GLU A 29 -16.75 3.75 -2.90
CA GLU A 29 -17.99 3.58 -3.65
C GLU A 29 -17.90 2.46 -4.70
N LEU A 30 -16.68 2.13 -5.14
CA LEU A 30 -16.42 1.07 -6.11
C LEU A 30 -16.26 -0.31 -5.47
N ALA A 31 -16.14 -0.40 -4.14
CA ALA A 31 -15.79 -1.65 -3.44
C ALA A 31 -16.78 -2.78 -3.74
N GLU A 32 -18.08 -2.56 -3.51
CA GLU A 32 -19.13 -3.56 -3.75
C GLU A 32 -19.29 -3.91 -5.24
N ILE A 33 -19.20 -2.90 -6.10
CA ILE A 33 -19.34 -3.06 -7.56
C ILE A 33 -18.23 -3.96 -8.11
N VAL A 34 -17.00 -3.75 -7.65
CA VAL A 34 -15.83 -4.52 -8.11
C VAL A 34 -15.77 -5.87 -7.41
N ALA A 35 -16.15 -5.96 -6.14
CA ALA A 35 -16.26 -7.23 -5.41
C ALA A 35 -17.23 -8.20 -6.09
N ALA A 36 -18.33 -7.71 -6.69
CA ALA A 36 -19.28 -8.52 -7.45
C ALA A 36 -18.74 -9.07 -8.79
N ARG A 37 -17.56 -8.61 -9.24
CA ARG A 37 -16.92 -9.09 -10.48
C ARG A 37 -16.11 -10.37 -10.24
N ASN A 38 -15.68 -10.99 -11.34
CA ASN A 38 -14.79 -12.14 -11.30
C ASN A 38 -13.34 -11.70 -11.03
N VAL A 39 -13.05 -11.39 -9.76
CA VAL A 39 -11.72 -10.97 -9.26
C VAL A 39 -11.38 -11.74 -8.00
N ASP A 40 -10.10 -12.04 -7.82
CA ASP A 40 -9.59 -12.88 -6.73
C ASP A 40 -9.37 -12.11 -5.41
N GLY A 41 -9.52 -10.78 -5.42
CA GLY A 41 -9.23 -9.91 -4.28
C GLY A 41 -8.72 -8.53 -4.72
N VAL A 42 -8.25 -7.75 -3.75
CA VAL A 42 -7.59 -6.46 -3.97
C VAL A 42 -6.10 -6.62 -3.71
N GLY A 43 -5.28 -6.39 -4.74
CA GLY A 43 -3.82 -6.54 -4.68
C GLY A 43 -3.13 -5.25 -4.26
N LEU A 44 -3.84 -4.13 -4.38
CA LEU A 44 -3.41 -2.82 -3.91
C LEU A 44 -4.64 -1.98 -3.54
N LEU A 45 -4.90 -1.86 -2.24
CA LEU A 45 -5.79 -0.85 -1.68
C LEU A 45 -4.94 0.36 -1.29
N ARG A 46 -5.25 1.49 -1.90
CA ARG A 46 -4.59 2.78 -1.76
C ARG A 46 -5.27 3.64 -0.69
N ALA A 47 -4.50 4.14 0.26
CA ALA A 47 -4.98 4.95 1.39
C ALA A 47 -5.19 6.43 1.02
N GLU A 48 -4.64 6.89 -0.11
CA GLU A 48 -4.48 8.30 -0.47
C GLU A 48 -5.80 9.08 -0.43
N PHE A 49 -6.87 8.50 -0.98
CA PHE A 49 -8.21 9.10 -0.97
C PHE A 49 -8.79 9.19 0.45
N MET A 50 -8.55 8.19 1.30
CA MET A 50 -9.02 8.19 2.69
C MET A 50 -8.33 9.30 3.48
N ILE A 51 -7.00 9.42 3.34
CA ILE A 51 -6.22 10.47 4.02
C ILE A 51 -6.62 11.86 3.53
N ALA A 52 -6.81 12.04 2.21
CA ALA A 52 -7.29 13.30 1.65
C ALA A 52 -8.69 13.68 2.16
N GLN A 53 -9.59 12.71 2.35
CA GLN A 53 -10.92 12.93 2.93
C GLN A 53 -10.88 13.22 4.43
N ILE A 54 -9.90 12.69 5.18
CA ILE A 54 -9.67 13.10 6.57
C ILE A 54 -9.34 14.60 6.62
N GLY A 55 -8.52 15.07 5.68
CA GLY A 55 -8.31 16.50 5.37
C GLY A 55 -7.37 17.24 6.34
N GLU A 56 -6.87 16.58 7.37
CA GLU A 56 -6.05 17.17 8.44
C GLU A 56 -4.81 16.30 8.67
N HIS A 57 -3.67 16.96 8.92
CA HIS A 57 -2.40 16.27 9.11
C HIS A 57 -2.40 15.46 10.42
N PRO A 58 -1.97 14.18 10.42
CA PRO A 58 -2.08 13.32 11.61
C PRO A 58 -1.29 13.84 12.82
N GLN A 59 -0.09 14.42 12.63
CA GLN A 59 0.63 15.08 13.74
C GLN A 59 -0.15 16.26 14.34
N HIS A 60 -0.84 17.03 13.51
CA HIS A 60 -1.65 18.15 13.97
C HIS A 60 -2.83 17.65 14.82
N MET A 61 -3.50 16.58 14.37
CA MET A 61 -4.56 15.93 15.12
C MET A 61 -4.05 15.32 16.44
N ILE A 62 -2.85 14.73 16.46
CA ILE A 62 -2.21 14.23 17.69
C ILE A 62 -2.01 15.36 18.69
N ARG A 63 -1.44 16.50 18.27
CA ARG A 63 -1.22 17.64 19.18
C ARG A 63 -2.51 18.21 19.77
N GLN A 64 -3.63 18.06 19.07
CA GLN A 64 -4.95 18.47 19.55
C GLN A 64 -5.69 17.38 20.36
N ASN A 65 -5.07 16.23 20.64
CA ASN A 65 -5.71 15.06 21.26
C ASN A 65 -6.91 14.50 20.45
N ARG A 66 -6.89 14.70 19.13
CA ARG A 66 -7.92 14.25 18.17
C ARG A 66 -7.47 13.04 17.34
N SER A 67 -6.45 12.31 17.80
CA SER A 67 -5.92 11.12 17.11
C SER A 67 -6.98 10.03 16.86
N HIS A 68 -7.95 9.89 17.76
CA HIS A 68 -9.06 8.95 17.61
C HIS A 68 -9.89 9.21 16.35
N GLU A 69 -10.12 10.46 15.95
CA GLU A 69 -10.86 10.79 14.74
C GLU A 69 -10.15 10.30 13.47
N PHE A 70 -8.81 10.40 13.43
CA PHE A 70 -8.01 9.87 12.33
C PHE A 70 -8.17 8.35 12.23
N VAL A 71 -8.01 7.65 13.36
CA VAL A 71 -8.15 6.20 13.44
C VAL A 71 -9.55 5.75 13.01
N ASP A 72 -10.60 6.43 13.48
CA ASP A 72 -11.99 6.08 13.18
C ASP A 72 -12.32 6.25 11.69
N LYS A 73 -11.91 7.38 11.09
CA LYS A 73 -12.12 7.64 9.66
C LYS A 73 -11.34 6.65 8.79
N LEU A 74 -10.08 6.39 9.12
CA LEU A 74 -9.27 5.42 8.37
C LEU A 74 -9.82 3.99 8.51
N TYR A 75 -10.23 3.61 9.72
CA TYR A 75 -10.93 2.35 9.97
C TYR A 75 -12.15 2.20 9.08
N GLN A 76 -13.05 3.21 9.02
CA GLN A 76 -14.25 3.17 8.19
C GLN A 76 -13.91 2.98 6.70
N GLY A 77 -12.90 3.72 6.22
CA GLY A 77 -12.41 3.62 4.84
C GLY A 77 -11.94 2.21 4.50
N ILE A 78 -11.02 1.64 5.29
CA ILE A 78 -10.46 0.30 5.05
C ILE A 78 -11.51 -0.80 5.26
N ASN A 79 -12.34 -0.69 6.30
CA ASN A 79 -13.37 -1.67 6.64
C ASN A 79 -14.37 -1.89 5.50
N THR A 80 -14.68 -0.84 4.73
CA THR A 80 -15.57 -0.93 3.56
C THR A 80 -15.06 -1.93 2.53
N PHE A 81 -13.75 -1.90 2.23
CA PHE A 81 -13.14 -2.84 1.29
C PHE A 81 -12.99 -4.24 1.88
N ALA A 82 -12.51 -4.35 3.12
CA ALA A 82 -12.32 -5.64 3.79
C ALA A 82 -13.64 -6.43 3.83
N LYS A 83 -14.75 -5.75 4.17
CA LYS A 83 -16.10 -6.32 4.17
C LYS A 83 -16.56 -6.74 2.79
N ALA A 84 -16.46 -5.88 1.78
CA ALA A 84 -16.97 -6.16 0.43
C ALA A 84 -16.26 -7.37 -0.21
N PHE A 85 -14.98 -7.57 0.10
CA PHE A 85 -14.19 -8.64 -0.50
C PHE A 85 -14.15 -9.94 0.31
N ASP A 86 -14.57 -9.95 1.57
CA ASP A 86 -14.51 -11.13 2.46
C ASP A 86 -15.11 -12.40 1.81
N PRO A 87 -14.41 -13.55 1.80
CA PRO A 87 -13.10 -13.85 2.42
C PRO A 87 -11.87 -13.62 1.51
N ARG A 88 -12.04 -13.01 0.34
CA ARG A 88 -10.92 -12.73 -0.59
C ARG A 88 -9.98 -11.67 -0.03
N PRO A 89 -8.66 -11.81 -0.24
CA PRO A 89 -7.68 -10.91 0.36
C PRO A 89 -7.85 -9.46 -0.12
N VAL A 90 -7.58 -8.54 0.80
CA VAL A 90 -7.44 -7.10 0.54
C VAL A 90 -6.07 -6.69 1.05
N VAL A 91 -5.15 -6.37 0.13
CA VAL A 91 -3.80 -5.92 0.48
C VAL A 91 -3.81 -4.40 0.60
N TYR A 92 -3.83 -3.91 1.84
CA TYR A 92 -3.74 -2.48 2.15
C TYR A 92 -2.29 -2.01 2.10
N ARG A 93 -2.00 -1.05 1.22
CA ARG A 93 -0.72 -0.35 1.24
C ARG A 93 -0.79 0.76 2.28
N THR A 94 0.11 0.72 3.26
CA THR A 94 0.22 1.80 4.26
C THR A 94 0.51 3.13 3.57
N THR A 95 0.23 4.23 4.26
CA THR A 95 0.18 5.54 3.61
C THR A 95 1.52 5.92 2.99
N ASP A 96 1.50 6.20 1.69
CA ASP A 96 2.69 6.54 0.90
C ASP A 96 2.67 8.01 0.41
N PHE A 97 2.00 8.88 1.15
CA PHE A 97 2.00 10.31 0.88
C PHE A 97 3.42 10.88 0.92
N LYS A 98 3.71 11.71 -0.07
CA LYS A 98 4.89 12.58 -0.13
C LYS A 98 4.71 13.77 0.81
N THR A 99 5.81 14.41 1.18
CA THR A 99 5.82 15.64 2.01
C THR A 99 4.91 16.73 1.45
N ASN A 100 4.96 16.96 0.13
CA ASN A 100 4.14 17.96 -0.54
C ASN A 100 2.62 17.64 -0.54
N GLU A 101 2.22 16.37 -0.40
CA GLU A 101 0.82 15.96 -0.25
C GLU A 101 0.35 16.16 1.18
N TYR A 102 1.13 15.70 2.17
CA TYR A 102 0.85 15.94 3.59
C TYR A 102 0.83 17.44 3.92
N ARG A 103 1.72 18.24 3.32
CA ARG A 103 1.80 19.69 3.53
C ARG A 103 0.51 20.41 3.14
N LYS A 104 -0.22 19.90 2.15
CA LYS A 104 -1.50 20.47 1.66
C LYS A 104 -2.68 20.17 2.57
N LEU A 105 -2.56 19.25 3.52
CA LEU A 105 -3.60 19.00 4.52
C LEU A 105 -3.64 20.15 5.54
N GLN A 106 -4.79 20.32 6.20
CA GLN A 106 -4.90 21.28 7.28
C GLN A 106 -3.85 21.00 8.37
N GLY A 107 -3.07 22.04 8.73
CA GLY A 107 -1.99 21.94 9.70
C GLY A 107 -0.70 21.28 9.18
N GLY A 108 -0.65 20.82 7.92
CA GLY A 108 0.50 20.11 7.36
C GLY A 108 1.77 20.96 7.22
N GLU A 109 1.62 22.26 6.95
CA GLU A 109 2.76 23.19 6.77
C GLU A 109 3.69 23.30 7.98
N GLU A 110 3.20 22.98 9.18
CA GLU A 110 3.96 23.00 10.43
C GLU A 110 4.89 21.78 10.57
N TYR A 111 4.55 20.65 9.93
CA TYR A 111 5.26 19.38 10.10
C TYR A 111 6.06 18.97 8.86
N GLU A 112 5.65 19.45 7.68
CA GLU A 112 6.20 19.00 6.42
C GLU A 112 7.12 20.04 5.79
N ALA A 113 8.42 19.75 5.73
CA ALA A 113 9.37 20.60 5.03
C ALA A 113 9.06 20.67 3.51
N ILE A 114 9.51 21.76 2.87
CA ILE A 114 9.52 21.83 1.40
C ILE A 114 10.75 21.06 0.94
N GLU A 115 10.52 20.04 0.11
CA GLU A 115 11.57 19.27 -0.54
C GLU A 115 11.62 19.60 -2.03
N GLU A 116 12.82 19.76 -2.57
CA GLU A 116 13.03 19.96 -4.02
C GLU A 116 12.56 18.74 -4.84
N ASN A 117 12.68 17.53 -4.28
CA ASN A 117 12.33 16.28 -4.95
C ASN A 117 11.43 15.40 -4.06
N PRO A 118 10.13 15.72 -3.91
CA PRO A 118 9.22 14.96 -3.03
C PRO A 118 9.08 13.48 -3.40
N MET A 119 9.33 13.12 -4.67
CA MET A 119 9.33 11.71 -5.12
C MET A 119 10.41 10.88 -4.42
N LEU A 120 11.59 11.47 -4.18
CA LEU A 120 12.73 10.82 -3.53
C LEU A 120 12.78 11.08 -2.02
N GLY A 121 11.94 11.98 -1.52
CA GLY A 121 12.02 12.58 -0.20
C GLY A 121 11.38 11.77 0.93
N TYR A 122 10.95 12.46 1.97
CA TYR A 122 10.51 11.86 3.23
C TYR A 122 9.12 11.20 3.15
N ARG A 123 9.11 9.88 2.83
CA ARG A 123 7.91 9.03 2.64
C ARG A 123 8.17 7.55 2.91
N GLY A 124 7.09 6.76 2.90
CA GLY A 124 7.11 5.29 3.06
C GLY A 124 7.77 4.84 4.35
N ALA A 125 8.52 3.73 4.30
CA ALA A 125 9.15 3.12 5.48
C ALA A 125 10.01 4.09 6.31
N SER A 126 10.77 4.99 5.67
CA SER A 126 11.59 5.97 6.37
C SER A 126 10.76 6.90 7.27
N ARG A 127 9.53 7.24 6.86
CA ARG A 127 8.59 8.02 7.67
C ARG A 127 8.05 7.20 8.83
N TYR A 128 7.74 5.93 8.63
CA TYR A 128 7.17 5.06 9.67
C TYR A 128 8.12 4.85 10.86
N ILE A 129 9.43 4.78 10.59
CA ILE A 129 10.47 4.60 11.62
C ILE A 129 10.90 5.91 12.30
N THR A 130 10.40 7.05 11.81
CA THR A 130 10.73 8.40 12.30
C THR A 130 9.52 9.00 13.00
N ASP A 131 8.38 9.08 12.33
CA ASP A 131 7.08 9.54 12.87
C ASP A 131 6.26 8.37 13.43
N ILE A 132 6.85 7.66 14.39
CA ILE A 132 6.28 6.40 14.93
C ILE A 132 4.86 6.61 15.47
N GLU A 133 4.58 7.73 16.13
CA GLU A 133 3.25 8.02 16.68
C GLU A 133 2.17 8.16 15.61
N VAL A 134 2.51 8.67 14.41
CA VAL A 134 1.58 8.70 13.27
C VAL A 134 1.34 7.30 12.75
N PHE A 135 2.41 6.51 12.57
CA PHE A 135 2.28 5.14 12.07
C PHE A 135 1.47 4.24 13.00
N LYS A 136 1.56 4.46 14.32
CA LYS A 136 0.72 3.78 15.32
C LYS A 136 -0.77 3.99 15.10
N LEU A 137 -1.19 5.19 14.65
CA LEU A 137 -2.61 5.45 14.34
C LEU A 137 -3.10 4.57 13.19
N GLU A 138 -2.29 4.46 12.14
CA GLU A 138 -2.59 3.61 10.99
C GLU A 138 -2.63 2.12 11.36
N ILE A 139 -1.67 1.65 12.18
CA ILE A 139 -1.68 0.28 12.72
C ILE A 139 -2.94 0.00 13.54
N GLU A 140 -3.37 0.95 14.38
CA GLU A 140 -4.57 0.79 15.19
C GLU A 140 -5.83 0.68 14.32
N ALA A 141 -5.96 1.49 13.27
CA ALA A 141 -7.06 1.36 12.31
C ALA A 141 -7.07 -0.02 11.64
N ILE A 142 -5.91 -0.52 11.19
CA ILE A 142 -5.76 -1.86 10.59
C ILE A 142 -6.19 -2.95 11.58
N LYS A 143 -5.72 -2.88 12.83
CA LYS A 143 -6.08 -3.84 13.88
C LYS A 143 -7.59 -3.89 14.12
N ARG A 144 -8.25 -2.73 14.18
CA ARG A 144 -9.71 -2.65 14.34
C ARG A 144 -10.46 -3.30 13.18
N VAL A 145 -10.02 -3.12 11.93
CA VAL A 145 -10.63 -3.84 10.80
C VAL A 145 -10.45 -5.35 10.93
N ARG A 146 -9.24 -5.79 11.30
CA ARG A 146 -8.88 -7.21 11.46
C ARG A 146 -9.56 -7.91 12.63
N GLN A 147 -10.23 -7.20 13.54
CA GLN A 147 -11.10 -7.82 14.53
C GLN A 147 -12.28 -8.53 13.86
N ASN A 148 -12.81 -7.96 12.78
CA ASN A 148 -13.97 -8.49 12.06
C ASN A 148 -13.59 -9.19 10.75
N TYR A 149 -12.53 -8.75 10.07
CA TYR A 149 -12.20 -9.20 8.71
C TYR A 149 -10.73 -9.64 8.61
N LYS A 150 -10.50 -10.96 8.60
CA LYS A 150 -9.14 -11.54 8.57
C LYS A 150 -8.47 -11.45 7.20
N ASN A 151 -9.24 -11.16 6.15
CA ASN A 151 -8.75 -11.02 4.78
C ASN A 151 -7.95 -9.72 4.53
N LEU A 152 -7.86 -8.79 5.49
CA LEU A 152 -7.06 -7.57 5.36
C LEU A 152 -5.57 -7.82 5.62
N TRP A 153 -4.73 -7.78 4.58
CA TRP A 153 -3.28 -7.85 4.66
C TRP A 153 -2.65 -6.46 4.54
N VAL A 154 -1.36 -6.35 4.83
CA VAL A 154 -0.64 -5.07 4.77
C VAL A 154 0.55 -5.18 3.83
N MET A 155 0.82 -4.10 3.11
CA MET A 155 1.99 -3.91 2.28
C MET A 155 2.72 -2.63 2.66
N ILE A 156 4.03 -2.72 2.87
CA ILE A 156 4.90 -1.58 3.20
C ILE A 156 5.50 -1.01 1.90
N PRO A 157 5.22 0.28 1.58
CA PRO A 157 5.81 0.96 0.44
C PRO A 157 7.14 1.63 0.75
N PHE A 158 7.85 1.95 -0.32
CA PHE A 158 9.03 2.80 -0.42
C PHE A 158 10.13 2.42 0.57
N VAL A 159 10.40 1.11 0.66
CA VAL A 159 11.42 0.52 1.51
C VAL A 159 12.77 0.63 0.82
N ARG A 160 13.65 1.53 1.28
CA ARG A 160 14.97 1.78 0.67
C ARG A 160 16.03 0.81 1.17
N THR A 161 15.99 0.46 2.45
CA THR A 161 17.00 -0.39 3.08
C THR A 161 16.39 -1.55 3.86
N VAL A 162 17.17 -2.61 4.02
CA VAL A 162 16.78 -3.77 4.84
C VAL A 162 16.51 -3.35 6.29
N ASP A 163 17.30 -2.40 6.82
CA ASP A 163 17.10 -1.84 8.17
C ASP A 163 15.74 -1.15 8.31
N GLU A 164 15.33 -0.34 7.32
CA GLU A 164 14.01 0.31 7.34
C GLU A 164 12.87 -0.70 7.41
N MET A 165 12.95 -1.78 6.62
CA MET A 165 11.95 -2.85 6.67
C MET A 165 11.95 -3.56 8.02
N ALA A 166 13.14 -3.90 8.55
CA ALA A 166 13.28 -4.57 9.83
C ALA A 166 12.66 -3.73 10.96
N ARG A 167 13.01 -2.44 11.03
CA ARG A 167 12.50 -1.51 12.04
C ARG A 167 11.00 -1.24 11.89
N THR A 168 10.49 -1.13 10.65
CA THR A 168 9.05 -1.00 10.40
C THR A 168 8.31 -2.22 10.92
N LYS A 169 8.81 -3.42 10.63
CA LYS A 169 8.25 -4.68 11.12
C LYS A 169 8.29 -4.76 12.65
N GLU A 170 9.40 -4.39 13.28
CA GLU A 170 9.52 -4.35 14.75
C GLU A 170 8.47 -3.43 15.38
N ILE A 171 8.25 -2.24 14.80
CA ILE A 171 7.21 -1.32 15.25
C ILE A 171 5.83 -1.97 15.13
N MET A 172 5.49 -2.56 13.98
CA MET A 172 4.20 -3.25 13.79
C MET A 172 4.00 -4.38 14.81
N GLU A 173 5.01 -5.21 15.03
CA GLU A 173 4.96 -6.30 16.01
C GLU A 173 4.79 -5.77 17.44
N SER A 174 5.49 -4.69 17.81
CA SER A 174 5.36 -4.05 19.12
C SER A 174 3.95 -3.51 19.39
N GLN A 175 3.21 -3.16 18.32
CA GLN A 175 1.82 -2.71 18.40
C GLN A 175 0.80 -3.85 18.32
N GLY A 176 1.28 -5.11 18.27
CA GLY A 176 0.46 -6.32 18.21
C GLY A 176 -0.04 -6.69 16.81
N LEU A 177 0.52 -6.10 15.75
CA LEU A 177 0.24 -6.45 14.36
C LEU A 177 1.39 -7.31 13.81
N LYS A 178 1.35 -8.61 14.13
CA LYS A 178 2.38 -9.59 13.78
C LYS A 178 1.88 -10.58 12.74
N ARG A 179 2.77 -10.99 11.83
CA ARG A 179 2.52 -12.03 10.83
C ARG A 179 2.00 -13.32 11.48
N SER A 180 1.00 -13.92 10.85
CA SER A 180 0.32 -15.12 11.32
C SER A 180 -0.22 -15.92 10.13
N GLU A 181 -0.93 -17.02 10.40
CA GLU A 181 -1.62 -17.76 9.34
C GLU A 181 -2.66 -16.88 8.63
N ASP A 182 -3.34 -16.00 9.38
CA ASP A 182 -4.42 -15.13 8.92
C ASP A 182 -3.97 -13.68 8.59
N PHE A 183 -2.73 -13.30 8.84
CA PHE A 183 -2.18 -11.97 8.50
C PHE A 183 -0.90 -12.10 7.68
N LYS A 184 -0.93 -11.51 6.48
CA LYS A 184 0.22 -11.46 5.58
C LYS A 184 0.82 -10.05 5.55
N LEU A 185 2.14 -9.99 5.58
CA LEU A 185 2.93 -8.78 5.44
C LEU A 185 3.67 -8.81 4.12
N TRP A 186 3.34 -7.89 3.22
CA TRP A 186 3.98 -7.75 1.93
C TRP A 186 4.91 -6.53 1.90
N MET A 187 5.82 -6.53 0.93
CA MET A 187 6.65 -5.38 0.63
C MET A 187 6.40 -4.93 -0.81
N MET A 188 6.30 -3.62 -1.01
CA MET A 188 6.30 -3.09 -2.37
C MET A 188 7.74 -3.02 -2.90
N VAL A 189 7.98 -3.60 -4.07
CA VAL A 189 9.26 -3.61 -4.76
C VAL A 189 9.22 -2.49 -5.78
N GLU A 190 9.81 -1.36 -5.42
CA GLU A 190 9.67 -0.13 -6.20
C GLU A 190 10.91 0.76 -6.20
N VAL A 191 11.95 0.43 -5.42
CA VAL A 191 13.26 1.07 -5.50
C VAL A 191 14.32 0.08 -5.99
N PRO A 192 15.37 0.52 -6.72
CA PRO A 192 16.39 -0.39 -7.27
C PRO A 192 17.10 -1.24 -6.20
N SER A 193 17.27 -0.74 -4.98
CA SER A 193 17.86 -1.52 -3.88
C SER A 193 17.06 -2.77 -3.53
N ASN A 194 15.73 -2.78 -3.72
CA ASN A 194 14.91 -3.97 -3.53
C ASN A 194 15.31 -5.10 -4.48
N ILE A 195 15.69 -4.75 -5.71
CA ILE A 195 16.07 -5.72 -6.74
C ILE A 195 17.43 -6.35 -6.42
N PHE A 196 18.39 -5.53 -5.97
CA PHE A 196 19.74 -6.00 -5.66
C PHE A 196 19.83 -6.77 -4.35
N LEU A 197 18.97 -6.47 -3.38
CA LEU A 197 18.99 -7.03 -2.03
C LEU A 197 17.74 -7.86 -1.70
N MET A 198 17.02 -8.36 -2.72
CA MET A 198 15.74 -9.04 -2.56
C MET A 198 15.81 -10.17 -1.54
N GLU A 199 16.84 -11.01 -1.62
CA GLU A 199 17.08 -12.14 -0.73
C GLU A 199 17.13 -11.69 0.75
N LYS A 200 17.80 -10.56 1.03
CA LYS A 200 17.89 -10.00 2.38
C LYS A 200 16.56 -9.45 2.88
N PHE A 201 15.75 -8.89 1.99
CA PHE A 201 14.40 -8.46 2.36
C PHE A 201 13.49 -9.67 2.66
N LEU A 202 13.61 -10.75 1.88
CA LEU A 202 12.86 -11.99 2.09
C LEU A 202 13.24 -12.69 3.41
N GLU A 203 14.52 -12.64 3.81
CA GLU A 203 15.01 -13.14 5.09
C GLU A 203 14.33 -12.49 6.31
N LEU A 204 13.79 -11.27 6.15
CA LEU A 204 12.99 -10.61 7.19
C LEU A 204 11.61 -11.25 7.38
N GLY A 205 11.23 -12.25 6.58
CA GLY A 205 9.98 -12.96 6.70
C GLY A 205 8.78 -12.13 6.26
N ILE A 206 8.84 -11.53 5.08
CA ILE A 206 7.65 -11.06 4.35
C ILE A 206 6.96 -12.25 3.66
N ASP A 207 5.65 -12.19 3.45
CA ASP A 207 4.85 -13.26 2.82
C ASP A 207 4.70 -13.09 1.30
N GLY A 208 5.12 -11.95 0.76
CA GLY A 208 4.97 -11.64 -0.64
C GLY A 208 5.51 -10.27 -1.00
N ILE A 209 5.62 -10.06 -2.31
CA ILE A 209 6.00 -8.78 -2.89
C ILE A 209 4.91 -8.28 -3.83
N SER A 210 4.84 -6.96 -4.01
CA SER A 210 4.09 -6.34 -5.09
C SER A 210 5.00 -5.39 -5.83
N ILE A 211 5.12 -5.53 -7.14
CA ILE A 211 6.02 -4.69 -7.92
C ILE A 211 5.31 -3.36 -8.21
N GLY A 212 5.84 -2.28 -7.65
CA GLY A 212 5.47 -0.90 -7.98
C GLY A 212 6.18 -0.46 -9.25
N SER A 213 5.75 -1.00 -10.40
CA SER A 213 6.40 -0.77 -11.70
C SER A 213 6.58 0.72 -12.02
N ASN A 214 5.60 1.54 -11.67
CA ASN A 214 5.67 2.99 -11.86
C ASN A 214 6.90 3.65 -11.22
N ASP A 215 7.10 3.44 -9.92
CA ASP A 215 8.22 4.04 -9.19
C ASP A 215 9.53 3.31 -9.50
N LEU A 216 9.47 1.99 -9.74
CA LEU A 216 10.64 1.21 -10.17
C LEU A 216 11.19 1.71 -11.50
N THR A 217 10.33 1.96 -12.48
CA THR A 217 10.71 2.51 -13.79
C THR A 217 11.28 3.91 -13.67
N GLN A 218 10.63 4.79 -12.90
CA GLN A 218 11.16 6.15 -12.65
C GLN A 218 12.57 6.10 -12.07
N LEU A 219 12.82 5.23 -11.10
CA LEU A 219 14.12 5.16 -10.40
C LEU A 219 15.19 4.40 -11.16
N ILE A 220 14.83 3.37 -11.93
CA ILE A 220 15.79 2.66 -12.80
C ILE A 220 16.22 3.58 -13.96
N LEU A 221 15.30 4.34 -14.54
CA LEU A 221 15.59 5.20 -15.70
C LEU A 221 16.04 6.61 -15.31
N GLY A 222 15.87 7.01 -14.04
CA GLY A 222 16.18 8.37 -13.58
C GLY A 222 15.24 9.43 -14.15
N ILE A 223 13.94 9.11 -14.23
CA ILE A 223 12.92 9.95 -14.88
C ILE A 223 11.82 10.28 -13.89
N ASP A 224 11.39 11.54 -13.89
CA ASP A 224 10.10 11.93 -13.32
C ASP A 224 9.02 11.74 -14.37
N ARG A 225 8.03 10.88 -14.11
CA ARG A 225 6.95 10.60 -15.06
C ARG A 225 6.01 11.79 -15.27
N ASP A 226 5.98 12.73 -14.32
CA ASP A 226 5.18 13.96 -14.42
C ASP A 226 5.89 15.00 -15.33
N SER A 227 7.13 14.72 -15.77
CA SER A 227 7.86 15.53 -16.75
C SER A 227 7.36 15.25 -18.17
N GLU A 228 6.61 16.21 -18.73
CA GLU A 228 6.14 16.16 -20.13
C GLU A 228 7.29 15.92 -21.14
N LYS A 229 8.49 16.42 -20.84
CA LYS A 229 9.68 16.28 -21.70
C LYS A 229 10.23 14.85 -21.76
N LEU A 230 9.92 14.02 -20.76
CA LEU A 230 10.45 12.66 -20.64
C LEU A 230 9.36 11.59 -20.80
N ALA A 231 8.12 12.00 -21.09
CA ALA A 231 6.98 11.11 -21.22
C ALA A 231 7.20 9.99 -22.25
N GLU A 232 7.93 10.26 -23.34
CA GLU A 232 8.25 9.26 -24.37
C GLU A 232 9.28 8.21 -23.91
N ILE A 233 10.10 8.54 -22.90
CA ILE A 233 11.17 7.66 -22.40
C ILE A 233 10.65 6.77 -21.26
N PHE A 234 9.58 7.19 -20.57
CA PHE A 234 8.94 6.41 -19.53
C PHE A 234 8.25 5.16 -20.13
N ASP A 235 8.92 4.01 -20.08
CA ASP A 235 8.38 2.73 -20.51
C ASP A 235 8.73 1.63 -19.51
N GLU A 236 7.70 1.02 -18.90
CA GLU A 236 7.84 -0.11 -17.98
C GLU A 236 8.40 -1.37 -18.68
N ARG A 237 8.40 -1.39 -20.01
CA ARG A 237 8.94 -2.46 -20.85
C ARG A 237 10.37 -2.19 -21.31
N ASN A 238 10.99 -1.10 -20.85
CA ASN A 238 12.40 -0.85 -21.08
C ASN A 238 13.23 -2.07 -20.61
N GLU A 239 14.27 -2.42 -21.35
CA GLU A 239 15.11 -3.59 -21.06
C GLU A 239 15.63 -3.63 -19.61
N ALA A 240 16.10 -2.50 -19.09
CA ALA A 240 16.60 -2.42 -17.71
C ALA A 240 15.49 -2.70 -16.68
N VAL A 241 14.25 -2.26 -16.96
CA VAL A 241 13.10 -2.51 -16.11
C VAL A 241 12.67 -3.97 -16.21
N LEU A 242 12.59 -4.55 -17.41
CA LEU A 242 12.24 -5.96 -17.59
C LEU A 242 13.21 -6.90 -16.87
N ILE A 243 14.53 -6.62 -16.93
CA ILE A 243 15.55 -7.36 -16.17
C ILE A 243 15.28 -7.27 -14.66
N ALA A 244 14.91 -6.09 -14.15
CA ALA A 244 14.57 -5.91 -12.75
C ALA A 244 13.30 -6.67 -12.35
N LEU A 245 12.24 -6.62 -13.16
CA LEU A 245 11.00 -7.37 -12.94
C LEU A 245 11.27 -8.88 -12.93
N GLU A 246 12.01 -9.38 -13.91
CA GLU A 246 12.37 -10.79 -14.02
C GLU A 246 13.16 -11.25 -12.80
N ARG A 247 14.16 -10.47 -12.36
CA ARG A 247 14.92 -10.76 -11.15
C ARG A 247 14.04 -10.80 -9.91
N ALA A 248 13.17 -9.80 -9.73
CA ALA A 248 12.25 -9.76 -8.60
C ALA A 248 11.38 -11.02 -8.54
N ILE A 249 10.79 -11.41 -9.67
CA ILE A 249 9.90 -12.59 -9.76
C ILE A 249 10.65 -13.91 -9.56
N LYS A 250 11.88 -14.04 -10.07
CA LYS A 250 12.66 -15.28 -9.95
C LYS A 250 13.18 -15.53 -8.54
N VAL A 251 13.46 -14.46 -7.79
CA VAL A 251 14.01 -14.54 -6.43
C VAL A 251 12.90 -14.66 -5.38
N SER A 252 11.73 -14.05 -5.62
CA SER A 252 10.58 -14.05 -4.72
C SER A 252 9.83 -15.37 -4.61
#